data_AF-A0A7X8UKI7-F1
#
_entry.id   AF-A0A7X8UKI7-F1
#
_cell.length_a   1.000
_cell.length_b   1.000
_cell.length_c   1.000
_cell.angle_alpha   90.00
_cell.angle_beta   90.00
_cell.angle_gamma   90.00
#
_symmetry.space_group_name_H-M   'P 1'
#
loop_
_entity.id
_entity.type
_entity.pdbx_description
1 polymer ?
#
loop_
_entity_poly.entity_id
_entity_poly.type
_entity_poly.pdbx_seq_one_letter_code
_entity_poly.pdbx_strand_id
1 'polypeptide(L)'
;MEFVSYDIASNDFRRAGAASRSIKEHLKRIGAEAEAIRRTMIAAYEAEMNVVIHSVGGRLEASLSESQIDVNVVDDGPGIPDVEQAMVEGFSTASAEARALGFGAGMGLPNIRRNSDRLRITSRVDEGTRVSFTVYLKPENLSGPRLISVYASPDRCRDCKACLTACPTQAMRVRHGRPSILEHLCVDCGECIAACSTRALTVREEISSLDDLPAKEEMLLVVPPALLAGCGPDYPPEQVLAALRDLGFADVITSAPYEEALRKASLETACAGEIIGADSPGRTRFRPVIVPSCPAVVNLIELRFPSLVPHLAALDSPWEAVQATHVDRPVAYVVSCPSQRSALLAHAQTANNRDGTPGETSTPGEAGAGPQAEYLTPEVLRQAVMMKLAGKTNDAHSSARSEATATLSEVATSATDRGAANSATPTPTADTGRILTVTGMDHVMAVLEEVENGLLNDVDVIEPYSCEGGCFGSPLLSEDHHVASHRWERGRAAVEAAVTAGQASPITAVVRRRPFVSRPGIRLDPDMSRAIQKLGQLQAVIRDLPGRDCGACGAPTCAALAEDVVMGRAEVGLCPYIVTPAVTPEGGKEVRD
;
A
#
# COMPACT_ATOMS: atom_id res chain seq x y z
N MET A 1 18.64 13.18 24.62
CA MET A 1 17.23 13.61 24.78
C MET A 1 16.98 14.57 23.64
N GLU A 2 16.14 14.16 22.70
CA GLU A 2 15.79 14.98 21.54
C GLU A 2 14.52 15.76 21.86
N PHE A 3 14.49 17.02 21.45
CA PHE A 3 13.45 17.98 21.80
C PHE A 3 12.90 18.58 20.51
N VAL A 4 11.58 18.49 20.34
CA VAL A 4 10.91 19.07 19.17
C VAL A 4 9.81 20.00 19.65
N SER A 5 9.78 21.20 19.10
CA SER A 5 8.83 22.25 19.46
C SER A 5 8.05 22.67 18.22
N TYR A 6 6.75 22.83 18.36
CA TYR A 6 5.83 23.25 17.31
C TYR A 6 4.95 24.38 17.83
N ASP A 7 4.88 25.48 17.08
CA ASP A 7 3.95 26.56 17.40
C ASP A 7 2.57 26.24 16.82
N ILE A 8 1.52 26.50 17.61
CA ILE A 8 0.12 26.25 17.29
C ILE A 8 -0.58 27.61 17.19
N ALA A 9 -1.11 27.93 16.01
CA ALA A 9 -1.88 29.16 15.80
C ALA A 9 -3.36 28.96 16.17
N SER A 10 -3.96 29.95 16.82
CA SER A 10 -5.41 29.96 17.10
C SER A 10 -6.22 29.99 15.80
N ASN A 11 -7.34 29.27 15.77
CA ASN A 11 -8.26 29.18 14.63
C ASN A 11 -7.63 28.72 13.29
N ASP A 12 -6.42 28.16 13.28
CA ASP A 12 -5.81 27.56 12.09
C ASP A 12 -6.15 26.06 11.98
N PHE A 13 -7.41 25.78 11.63
CA PHE A 13 -7.89 24.42 11.40
C PHE A 13 -7.20 23.72 10.21
N ARG A 14 -6.57 24.47 9.30
CA ARG A 14 -5.92 23.91 8.11
C ARG A 14 -4.57 23.26 8.43
N ARG A 15 -3.84 23.84 9.39
CA ARG A 15 -2.53 23.31 9.82
C ARG A 15 -2.61 22.41 11.06
N ALA A 16 -3.79 22.31 11.67
CA ALA A 16 -4.03 21.39 12.78
C ALA A 16 -3.59 19.95 12.45
N GLY A 17 -2.98 19.27 13.42
CA GLY A 17 -2.44 17.92 13.28
C GLY A 17 -1.06 17.87 12.62
N ALA A 18 -0.40 19.00 12.35
CA ALA A 18 0.95 19.00 11.81
C ALA A 18 1.98 18.51 12.84
N ALA A 19 1.80 18.90 14.11
CA ALA A 19 2.69 18.49 15.19
C ALA A 19 2.59 16.99 15.46
N SER A 20 1.37 16.46 15.53
CA SER A 20 1.14 15.02 15.71
C SER A 20 1.77 14.23 14.56
N ARG A 21 1.51 14.58 13.29
CA ARG A 21 2.09 13.90 12.12
C ARG A 21 3.62 13.84 12.16
N SER A 22 4.27 14.92 12.59
CA SER A 22 5.73 14.96 12.73
C SER A 22 6.23 14.04 13.85
N ILE A 23 5.54 14.02 15.00
CA ILE A 23 5.83 13.09 16.12
C ILE A 23 5.71 11.63 15.66
N LYS A 24 4.71 11.29 14.83
CA LYS A 24 4.55 9.96 14.23
C LYS A 24 5.83 9.48 13.57
N GLU A 25 6.41 10.32 12.71
CA GLU A 25 7.55 9.96 11.90
C GLU A 25 8.83 9.83 12.74
N HIS A 26 8.98 10.63 13.80
CA HIS A 26 10.06 10.46 14.77
C HIS A 26 9.94 9.15 15.55
N LEU A 27 8.75 8.82 16.04
CA LEU A 27 8.50 7.56 16.76
C LEU A 27 8.75 6.33 15.89
N LYS A 28 8.36 6.37 14.61
CA LYS A 28 8.69 5.31 13.64
C LYS A 28 10.21 5.16 13.47
N ARG A 29 10.94 6.28 13.29
CA ARG A 29 12.41 6.30 13.09
C ARG A 29 13.20 5.69 14.24
N ILE A 30 12.71 5.83 15.47
CA ILE A 30 13.34 5.23 16.64
C ILE A 30 12.86 3.80 16.93
N GLY A 31 11.88 3.29 16.16
CA GLY A 31 11.36 1.92 16.29
C GLY A 31 10.41 1.74 17.47
N ALA A 32 9.54 2.71 17.76
CA ALA A 32 8.48 2.55 18.76
C ALA A 32 7.35 1.64 18.26
N GLU A 33 6.73 0.84 19.15
CA GLU A 33 5.61 -0.03 18.79
C GLU A 33 4.39 0.73 18.25
N ALA A 34 3.67 0.11 17.31
CA ALA A 34 2.52 0.72 16.61
C ALA A 34 1.44 1.26 17.55
N GLU A 35 1.15 0.54 18.65
CA GLU A 35 0.15 0.97 19.62
C GLU A 35 0.57 2.23 20.37
N ALA A 36 1.85 2.35 20.75
CA ALA A 36 2.40 3.55 21.38
C ALA A 36 2.37 4.75 20.41
N ILE A 37 2.68 4.52 19.13
CA ILE A 37 2.54 5.55 18.08
C ILE A 37 1.09 6.02 17.99
N ARG A 38 0.14 5.09 17.82
CA ARG A 38 -1.30 5.40 17.69
C ARG A 38 -1.82 6.20 18.89
N ARG A 39 -1.52 5.74 20.10
CA ARG A 39 -1.89 6.40 21.36
C ARG A 39 -1.34 7.82 21.44
N THR A 40 -0.04 7.98 21.15
CA THR A 40 0.61 9.30 21.14
C THR A 40 -0.03 10.23 20.11
N MET A 41 -0.32 9.73 18.90
CA MET A 41 -0.93 10.50 17.83
C MET A 41 -2.30 11.07 18.20
N ILE A 42 -3.17 10.22 18.75
CA ILE A 42 -4.51 10.64 19.17
C ILE A 42 -4.41 11.68 20.28
N ALA A 43 -3.59 11.43 21.30
CA ALA A 43 -3.41 12.37 22.41
C ALA A 43 -2.81 13.71 21.95
N ALA A 44 -1.82 13.69 21.06
CA ALA A 44 -1.20 14.91 20.53
C ALA A 44 -2.17 15.71 19.65
N TYR A 45 -2.94 15.05 18.79
CA TYR A 45 -3.93 15.71 17.93
C TYR A 45 -5.03 16.40 18.76
N GLU A 46 -5.57 15.72 19.76
CA GLU A 46 -6.59 16.29 20.65
C GLU A 46 -6.04 17.47 21.46
N ALA A 47 -4.80 17.37 21.94
CA ALA A 47 -4.16 18.46 22.67
C ALA A 47 -3.90 19.68 21.78
N GLU A 48 -3.45 19.45 20.53
CA GLU A 48 -3.26 20.50 19.53
C GLU A 48 -4.60 21.18 19.19
N MET A 49 -5.65 20.40 18.96
CA MET A 49 -6.97 20.91 18.61
C MET A 49 -7.61 21.71 19.76
N ASN A 50 -7.38 21.32 21.00
CA ASN A 50 -7.83 22.10 22.16
C ASN A 50 -7.23 23.52 22.16
N VAL A 51 -5.97 23.68 21.79
CA VAL A 51 -5.34 25.00 21.67
C VAL A 51 -5.94 25.79 20.51
N VAL A 52 -6.13 25.16 19.34
CA VAL A 52 -6.72 25.81 18.16
C VAL A 52 -8.13 26.35 18.46
N ILE A 53 -8.94 25.60 19.21
CA ILE A 53 -10.36 25.91 19.48
C ILE A 53 -10.54 26.85 20.68
N HIS A 54 -9.83 26.58 21.78
CA HIS A 54 -10.13 27.19 23.08
C HIS A 54 -9.11 28.25 23.52
N SER A 55 -8.03 28.44 22.76
CA SER A 55 -6.94 29.35 23.14
C SER A 55 -6.60 30.37 22.05
N VAL A 56 -5.71 31.30 22.40
CA VAL A 56 -5.15 32.35 21.52
C VAL A 56 -3.89 31.88 20.77
N GLY A 57 -3.61 30.59 20.83
CA GLY A 57 -2.42 29.95 20.28
C GLY A 57 -1.56 29.37 21.42
N GLY A 58 -0.55 28.59 21.05
CA GLY A 58 0.29 27.93 22.03
C GLY A 58 1.45 27.19 21.38
N ARG A 59 2.05 26.29 22.15
CA ARG A 59 3.19 25.49 21.73
C ARG A 59 3.03 24.06 22.20
N LEU A 60 3.39 23.12 21.32
CA LEU A 60 3.57 21.72 21.64
C LEU A 60 5.06 21.39 21.67
N GLU A 61 5.51 20.84 22.78
CA GLU A 61 6.88 20.40 23.02
C GLU A 61 6.89 18.90 23.29
N ALA A 62 7.62 18.13 22.46
CA ALA A 62 7.78 16.70 22.62
C ALA A 62 9.24 16.38 22.97
N SER A 63 9.44 15.71 24.09
CA SER A 63 10.75 15.18 24.51
C SER A 63 10.76 13.66 24.42
N LEU A 64 11.74 13.13 23.69
CA LEU A 64 11.83 11.71 23.38
C LEU A 64 12.97 11.03 24.14
N SER A 65 12.68 9.84 24.67
CA SER A 65 13.62 8.94 25.32
C SER A 65 13.44 7.50 24.81
N GLU A 66 14.29 6.58 25.25
CA GLU A 66 14.23 5.16 24.86
C GLU A 66 13.02 4.41 25.44
N SER A 67 12.41 4.92 26.51
CA SER A 67 11.32 4.24 27.23
C SER A 67 10.01 5.01 27.25
N GLN A 68 10.02 6.28 26.85
CA GLN A 68 8.84 7.14 26.85
C GLN A 68 8.97 8.33 25.92
N ILE A 69 7.82 8.84 25.49
CA ILE A 69 7.67 10.19 24.97
C ILE A 69 6.85 11.01 25.97
N ASP A 70 7.35 12.20 26.29
CA ASP A 70 6.62 13.21 27.06
C ASP A 70 6.23 14.36 26.13
N VAL A 71 4.96 14.70 26.13
CA VAL A 71 4.41 15.80 25.33
C VAL A 71 3.81 16.84 26.27
N ASN A 72 4.24 18.08 26.10
CA ASN A 72 3.77 19.24 26.83
C ASN A 72 3.13 20.21 25.85
N VAL A 73 1.85 20.51 26.03
CA VAL A 73 1.16 21.56 25.30
C VAL A 73 0.92 22.70 26.26
N VAL A 74 1.38 23.90 25.90
CA VAL A 74 1.28 25.11 26.70
C VAL A 74 0.63 26.20 25.87
N ASP A 75 -0.37 26.85 26.43
CA ASP A 75 -1.05 27.98 25.82
C ASP A 75 -1.23 29.12 26.83
N ASP A 76 -1.28 30.35 26.33
CA ASP A 76 -1.48 31.57 27.13
C ASP A 76 -2.94 32.07 27.04
N GLY A 77 -3.88 31.12 26.85
CA GLY A 77 -5.30 31.40 26.64
C GLY A 77 -6.10 31.67 27.92
N PRO A 78 -7.43 31.56 27.85
CA PRO A 78 -8.32 31.89 28.97
C PRO A 78 -8.20 30.92 30.17
N GLY A 79 -7.53 29.78 29.99
CA GLY A 79 -7.51 28.72 30.98
C GLY A 79 -8.81 27.92 31.04
N ILE A 80 -8.77 26.81 31.78
CA ILE A 80 -9.87 25.90 32.06
C ILE A 80 -10.28 26.16 33.53
N PRO A 81 -11.45 26.76 33.78
CA PRO A 81 -11.89 27.08 35.14
C PRO A 81 -12.09 25.85 36.02
N ASP A 82 -12.64 24.78 35.44
CA ASP A 82 -12.87 23.50 36.11
C ASP A 82 -12.37 22.35 35.23
N VAL A 83 -11.20 21.82 35.58
CA VAL A 83 -10.58 20.71 34.87
C VAL A 83 -11.35 19.42 35.05
N GLU A 84 -11.98 19.20 36.21
CA GLU A 84 -12.77 17.98 36.45
C GLU A 84 -14.01 17.95 35.56
N GLN A 85 -14.68 19.10 35.41
CA GLN A 85 -15.79 19.23 34.48
C GLN A 85 -15.36 19.07 33.03
N ALA A 86 -14.21 19.62 32.64
CA ALA A 86 -13.65 19.47 31.29
C ALA A 86 -13.24 18.02 30.94
N MET A 87 -13.08 17.15 31.95
CA MET A 87 -12.81 15.72 31.81
C MET A 87 -14.09 14.87 31.64
N VAL A 88 -15.28 15.46 31.71
CA VAL A 88 -16.56 14.75 31.51
C VAL A 88 -16.84 14.63 30.01
N GLU A 89 -17.07 13.40 29.54
CA GLU A 89 -17.42 13.15 28.14
C GLU A 89 -18.70 13.88 27.75
N GLY A 90 -18.68 14.52 26.57
CA GLY A 90 -19.80 15.33 26.07
C GLY A 90 -19.79 16.79 26.56
N PHE A 91 -18.96 17.14 27.54
CA PHE A 91 -18.82 18.53 27.99
C PHE A 91 -17.85 19.31 27.09
N SER A 92 -18.30 20.45 26.55
CA SER A 92 -17.50 21.28 25.65
C SER A 92 -17.92 22.74 25.68
N THR A 93 -16.94 23.63 25.80
CA THR A 93 -17.09 25.09 25.73
C THR A 93 -16.87 25.66 24.33
N ALA A 94 -16.80 24.81 23.29
CA ALA A 94 -16.50 25.24 21.93
C ALA A 94 -17.52 26.25 21.39
N SER A 95 -17.12 27.08 20.44
CA SER A 95 -18.05 28.01 19.76
C SER A 95 -19.05 27.26 18.87
N ALA A 96 -20.14 27.92 18.47
CA ALA A 96 -21.09 27.34 17.51
C ALA A 96 -20.43 27.06 16.15
N GLU A 97 -19.48 27.91 15.73
CA GLU A 97 -18.68 27.71 14.51
C GLU A 97 -17.79 26.46 14.60
N ALA A 98 -17.10 26.25 15.73
CA ALA A 98 -16.28 25.06 15.94
C ALA A 98 -17.14 23.77 15.96
N ARG A 99 -18.34 23.82 16.53
CA ARG A 99 -19.29 22.69 16.49
C ARG A 99 -19.83 22.42 15.09
N ALA A 100 -20.08 23.46 14.29
CA ALA A 100 -20.51 23.31 12.91
C ALA A 100 -19.44 22.64 12.03
N LEU A 101 -18.16 22.79 12.39
CA LEU A 101 -17.03 22.11 11.76
C LEU A 101 -16.80 20.67 12.28
N GLY A 102 -17.69 20.15 13.13
CA GLY A 102 -17.59 18.80 13.70
C GLY A 102 -16.68 18.69 14.93
N PHE A 103 -16.13 19.80 15.43
CA PHE A 103 -15.30 19.81 16.63
C PHE A 103 -16.10 20.12 17.90
N GLY A 104 -15.51 19.89 19.08
CA GLY A 104 -16.15 20.27 20.34
C GLY A 104 -17.30 19.36 20.76
N ALA A 105 -17.25 18.07 20.41
CA ALA A 105 -18.13 17.01 20.94
C ALA A 105 -17.86 16.65 22.42
N GLY A 106 -16.87 17.29 23.06
CA GLY A 106 -16.52 17.07 24.46
C GLY A 106 -15.73 15.79 24.73
N MET A 107 -14.92 15.34 23.76
CA MET A 107 -14.13 14.12 23.84
C MET A 107 -12.63 14.37 24.00
N GLY A 108 -12.15 15.61 23.88
CA GLY A 108 -10.71 15.94 23.77
C GLY A 108 -9.88 15.47 24.96
N LEU A 109 -10.04 16.09 26.15
CA LEU A 109 -9.29 15.69 27.35
C LEU A 109 -9.54 14.23 27.79
N PRO A 110 -10.78 13.70 27.73
CA PRO A 110 -11.02 12.26 27.94
C PRO A 110 -10.23 11.36 26.99
N ASN A 111 -10.13 11.71 25.70
CA ASN A 111 -9.37 10.96 24.71
C ASN A 111 -7.87 11.01 24.99
N ILE A 112 -7.34 12.16 25.39
CA ILE A 112 -5.94 12.29 25.82
C ILE A 112 -5.67 11.34 27.00
N ARG A 113 -6.56 11.30 28.00
CA ARG A 113 -6.42 10.41 29.16
C ARG A 113 -6.46 8.93 28.76
N ARG A 114 -7.37 8.53 27.88
CA ARG A 114 -7.46 7.14 27.40
C ARG A 114 -6.21 6.68 26.64
N ASN A 115 -5.57 7.60 25.93
CA ASN A 115 -4.44 7.31 25.07
C ASN A 115 -3.08 7.72 25.68
N SER A 116 -3.02 8.00 26.98
CA SER A 116 -1.77 8.27 27.69
C SER A 116 -1.60 7.35 28.90
N ASP A 117 -0.35 7.12 29.29
CA ASP A 117 -0.01 6.36 30.52
C ASP A 117 0.00 7.28 31.74
N ARG A 118 0.33 8.56 31.54
CA ARG A 118 0.23 9.62 32.54
C ARG A 118 -0.33 10.88 31.89
N LEU A 119 -1.17 11.59 32.63
CA LEU A 119 -1.71 12.89 32.25
C LEU A 119 -1.66 13.84 33.44
N ARG A 120 -1.18 15.05 33.21
CA ARG A 120 -1.20 16.16 34.16
C ARG A 120 -1.71 17.41 33.44
N ILE A 121 -2.72 18.04 34.01
CA ILE A 121 -3.25 19.30 33.52
C ILE A 121 -3.05 20.34 34.62
N THR A 122 -2.45 21.46 34.28
CA THR A 122 -2.37 22.64 35.14
C THR A 122 -2.94 23.82 34.38
N SER A 123 -3.99 24.42 34.91
CA SER A 123 -4.67 25.53 34.26
C SER A 123 -5.02 26.60 35.28
N ARG A 124 -5.00 27.86 34.85
CA ARG A 124 -5.41 29.01 35.65
C ARG A 124 -6.19 29.97 34.74
N VAL A 125 -7.31 30.47 35.26
CA VAL A 125 -8.16 31.41 34.52
C VAL A 125 -7.35 32.66 34.20
N ASP A 126 -7.39 33.10 32.94
CA ASP A 126 -6.67 34.24 32.36
C ASP A 126 -5.13 34.12 32.36
N GLU A 127 -4.56 32.97 32.73
CA GLU A 127 -3.11 32.68 32.67
C GLU A 127 -2.76 31.53 31.70
N GLY A 128 -3.77 30.83 31.16
CA GLY A 128 -3.59 29.75 30.18
C GLY A 128 -3.61 28.33 30.76
N THR A 129 -3.34 27.35 29.90
CA THR A 129 -3.35 25.92 30.25
C THR A 129 -2.06 25.25 29.83
N ARG A 130 -1.63 24.30 30.67
CA ARG A 130 -0.60 23.32 30.34
C ARG A 130 -1.16 21.92 30.47
N VAL A 131 -1.11 21.17 29.38
CA VAL A 131 -1.47 19.75 29.30
C VAL A 131 -0.20 18.96 29.04
N SER A 132 0.20 18.15 30.01
CA SER A 132 1.38 17.28 29.94
C SER A 132 0.95 15.83 29.96
N PHE A 133 1.35 15.03 28.97
CA PHE A 133 1.08 13.60 28.96
C PHE A 133 2.32 12.77 28.58
N THR A 134 2.36 11.54 29.08
CA THR A 134 3.42 10.57 28.81
C THR A 134 2.83 9.33 28.16
N VAL A 135 3.52 8.81 27.15
CA VAL A 135 3.26 7.47 26.60
C VAL A 135 4.55 6.66 26.73
N TYR A 136 4.46 5.49 27.36
CA TYR A 136 5.57 4.55 27.43
C TYR A 136 5.79 3.91 26.06
N LEU A 137 7.06 3.84 25.68
CA LEU A 137 7.49 3.23 24.44
C LEU A 137 7.99 1.83 24.73
N LYS A 138 7.64 0.90 23.85
CA LYS A 138 8.33 -0.38 23.74
C LYS A 138 8.98 -0.47 22.37
N PRO A 139 10.15 -1.12 22.27
CA PRO A 139 10.78 -1.36 21.00
C PRO A 139 9.88 -2.27 20.15
N GLU A 140 9.72 -1.91 18.89
CA GLU A 140 9.01 -2.73 17.93
C GLU A 140 9.76 -4.05 17.72
N ASN A 141 9.02 -5.16 17.68
CA ASN A 141 9.54 -6.46 17.31
C ASN A 141 9.99 -6.43 15.85
N LEU A 142 11.28 -6.70 15.63
CA LEU A 142 11.82 -6.86 14.28
C LEU A 142 11.19 -8.11 13.66
N SER A 143 10.27 -7.92 12.71
CA SER A 143 9.91 -8.98 11.78
C SER A 143 11.05 -9.16 10.77
N GLY A 144 11.32 -10.42 10.38
CA GLY A 144 12.38 -10.74 9.44
C GLY A 144 12.22 -10.05 8.07
N PRO A 145 13.27 -10.03 7.24
CA PRO A 145 13.21 -9.40 5.92
C PRO A 145 12.06 -9.99 5.10
N ARG A 146 11.18 -9.13 4.57
CA ARG A 146 10.16 -9.55 3.61
C ARG A 146 10.80 -9.71 2.24
N LEU A 147 10.38 -10.75 1.54
CA LEU A 147 10.69 -10.93 0.13
C LEU A 147 10.06 -9.80 -0.68
N ILE A 148 10.87 -9.20 -1.55
CA ILE A 148 10.39 -8.27 -2.58
C ILE A 148 10.55 -8.93 -3.95
N SER A 149 9.62 -8.67 -4.86
CA SER A 149 9.63 -9.27 -6.19
C SER A 149 9.94 -8.26 -7.31
N VAL A 150 9.94 -6.95 -7.01
CA VAL A 150 10.53 -5.97 -7.92
C VAL A 150 12.02 -6.27 -8.10
N TYR A 151 12.43 -6.38 -9.35
CA TYR A 151 13.78 -6.66 -9.80
C TYR A 151 14.32 -5.49 -10.62
N ALA A 152 15.61 -5.22 -10.45
CA ALA A 152 16.32 -4.16 -11.13
C ALA A 152 17.42 -4.75 -12.02
N SER A 153 17.40 -4.40 -13.31
CA SER A 153 18.41 -4.72 -14.33
C SER A 153 19.29 -3.50 -14.59
N PRO A 154 20.45 -3.37 -13.91
CA PRO A 154 21.23 -2.14 -13.96
C PRO A 154 21.76 -1.80 -15.37
N ASP A 155 21.99 -2.82 -16.20
CA ASP A 155 22.43 -2.71 -17.60
C ASP A 155 21.42 -2.00 -18.52
N ARG A 156 20.14 -1.99 -18.16
CA ARG A 156 19.06 -1.33 -18.94
C ARG A 156 18.73 0.06 -18.41
N CYS A 157 19.31 0.48 -17.29
CA CYS A 157 18.99 1.76 -16.68
C CYS A 157 19.73 2.90 -17.36
N ARG A 158 19.00 3.97 -17.68
CA ARG A 158 19.55 5.19 -18.30
C ARG A 158 19.72 6.37 -17.32
N ASP A 159 19.68 6.09 -16.02
CA ASP A 159 19.83 7.08 -14.94
C ASP A 159 18.86 8.29 -15.04
N CYS A 160 17.64 8.09 -15.56
CA CYS A 160 16.65 9.17 -15.68
C CYS A 160 15.96 9.51 -14.36
N LYS A 161 16.12 8.68 -13.33
CA LYS A 161 15.62 8.87 -11.95
C LYS A 161 14.09 8.99 -11.79
N ALA A 162 13.31 8.74 -12.85
CA ALA A 162 11.85 8.78 -12.79
C ALA A 162 11.26 7.86 -11.71
N CYS A 163 11.88 6.70 -11.47
CA CYS A 163 11.47 5.76 -10.43
C CYS A 163 11.65 6.30 -8.99
N LEU A 164 12.50 7.31 -8.77
CA LEU A 164 12.64 7.95 -7.45
C LEU A 164 11.37 8.69 -7.08
N THR A 165 10.87 9.53 -7.99
CA THR A 165 9.66 10.33 -7.80
C THR A 165 8.40 9.48 -7.76
N ALA A 166 8.34 8.41 -8.56
CA ALA A 166 7.20 7.50 -8.59
C ALA A 166 7.07 6.61 -7.35
N CYS A 167 8.11 6.47 -6.52
CA CYS A 167 8.08 5.54 -5.40
C CYS A 167 7.36 6.15 -4.17
N PRO A 168 6.17 5.66 -3.80
CA PRO A 168 5.34 6.28 -2.73
C PRO A 168 5.98 6.17 -1.34
N THR A 169 6.83 5.17 -1.14
CA THR A 169 7.51 4.90 0.13
C THR A 169 8.97 5.32 0.12
N GLN A 170 9.43 6.00 -0.93
CA GLN A 170 10.81 6.46 -1.06
C GLN A 170 11.86 5.33 -0.92
N ALA A 171 11.49 4.10 -1.31
CA ALA A 171 12.35 2.92 -1.25
C ALA A 171 13.44 2.90 -2.34
N MET A 172 13.21 3.60 -3.46
CA MET A 172 14.15 3.59 -4.59
C MET A 172 15.39 4.44 -4.34
N ARG A 173 16.53 3.99 -4.86
CA ARG A 173 17.76 4.76 -5.06
C ARG A 173 18.28 4.54 -6.48
N VAL A 174 18.96 5.52 -7.06
CA VAL A 174 19.64 5.36 -8.37
C VAL A 174 21.00 6.04 -8.29
N ARG A 175 22.08 5.26 -8.33
CA ARG A 175 23.45 5.80 -8.23
C ARG A 175 24.32 5.26 -9.34
N HIS A 176 24.99 6.14 -10.08
CA HIS A 176 25.84 5.78 -11.22
C HIS A 176 25.12 4.85 -12.22
N GLY A 177 23.88 5.18 -12.58
CA GLY A 177 23.03 4.34 -13.44
C GLY A 177 22.57 3.01 -12.83
N ARG A 178 22.78 2.77 -11.53
CA ARG A 178 22.35 1.52 -10.87
C ARG A 178 21.17 1.77 -9.94
N PRO A 179 19.95 1.35 -10.32
CA PRO A 179 18.81 1.37 -9.42
C PRO A 179 18.97 0.32 -8.31
N SER A 180 18.65 0.69 -7.08
CA SER A 180 18.56 -0.22 -5.94
C SER A 180 17.31 0.08 -5.10
N ILE A 181 16.89 -0.92 -4.32
CA ILE A 181 15.63 -0.89 -3.58
C ILE A 181 15.95 -1.13 -2.11
N LEU A 182 15.47 -0.25 -1.24
CA LEU A 182 15.46 -0.48 0.20
C LEU A 182 14.30 -1.41 0.55
N GLU A 183 14.60 -2.69 0.71
CA GLU A 183 13.60 -3.76 0.87
C GLU A 183 12.61 -3.49 2.02
N HIS A 184 13.10 -2.98 3.14
CA HIS A 184 12.28 -2.64 4.32
C HIS A 184 11.27 -1.51 4.09
N LEU A 185 11.46 -0.67 3.06
CA LEU A 185 10.51 0.39 2.67
C LEU A 185 9.65 0.01 1.48
N CYS A 186 10.05 -0.98 0.69
CA CYS A 186 9.32 -1.38 -0.50
C CYS A 186 7.98 -2.03 -0.13
N VAL A 187 6.90 -1.60 -0.80
CA VAL A 187 5.57 -2.22 -0.69
C VAL A 187 5.24 -3.11 -1.89
N ASP A 188 6.19 -3.22 -2.83
CA ASP A 188 6.10 -4.08 -4.02
C ASP A 188 4.95 -3.69 -4.98
N CYS A 189 4.57 -2.40 -4.97
CA CYS A 189 3.44 -1.85 -5.72
C CYS A 189 3.67 -1.72 -7.24
N GLY A 190 4.92 -1.71 -7.70
CA GLY A 190 5.23 -1.61 -9.12
C GLY A 190 5.18 -0.21 -9.74
N GLU A 191 4.91 0.86 -8.98
CA GLU A 191 4.94 2.25 -9.52
C GLU A 191 6.28 2.61 -10.19
N CYS A 192 7.38 2.08 -9.64
CA CYS A 192 8.70 2.24 -10.24
C CYS A 192 8.85 1.51 -11.59
N ILE A 193 8.15 0.39 -11.80
CA ILE A 193 8.08 -0.33 -13.07
C ILE A 193 7.29 0.51 -14.08
N ALA A 194 6.14 1.06 -13.68
CA ALA A 194 5.32 1.93 -14.52
C ALA A 194 6.10 3.15 -15.03
N ALA A 195 6.89 3.79 -14.16
CA ALA A 195 7.72 4.94 -14.52
C ALA A 195 8.96 4.60 -15.38
N CYS A 196 9.32 3.32 -15.50
CA CYS A 196 10.58 2.89 -16.12
C CYS A 196 10.45 2.73 -17.64
N SER A 197 10.64 3.83 -18.38
CA SER A 197 10.63 3.83 -19.86
C SER A 197 11.59 2.83 -20.55
N THR A 198 12.65 2.37 -19.88
CA THR A 198 13.62 1.41 -20.46
C THR A 198 13.43 -0.03 -20.00
N ARG A 199 12.39 -0.31 -19.18
CA ARG A 199 12.14 -1.64 -18.59
C ARG A 199 13.36 -2.19 -17.84
N ALA A 200 14.10 -1.31 -17.17
CA ALA A 200 15.16 -1.67 -16.23
C ALA A 200 14.60 -2.19 -14.90
N LEU A 201 13.31 -1.97 -14.64
CA LEU A 201 12.60 -2.46 -13.47
C LEU A 201 11.47 -3.39 -13.95
N THR A 202 11.34 -4.57 -13.35
CA THR A 202 10.33 -5.59 -13.70
C THR A 202 10.09 -6.52 -12.51
N VAL A 203 9.26 -7.55 -12.65
CA VAL A 203 9.26 -8.72 -11.76
C VAL A 203 10.34 -9.70 -12.22
N ARG A 204 11.03 -10.35 -11.29
CA ARG A 204 11.97 -11.43 -11.65
C ARG A 204 11.22 -12.55 -12.37
N GLU A 205 11.51 -12.70 -13.66
CA GLU A 205 11.06 -13.82 -14.49
C GLU A 205 12.12 -14.92 -14.42
N GLU A 206 11.76 -16.05 -13.82
CA GLU A 206 12.60 -17.25 -13.80
C GLU A 206 12.31 -18.16 -15.00
N ILE A 207 11.10 -18.03 -15.58
CA ILE A 207 10.60 -18.79 -16.71
C ILE A 207 10.40 -17.85 -17.89
N SER A 208 11.13 -18.09 -18.98
CA SER A 208 11.07 -17.30 -20.21
C SER A 208 10.17 -17.88 -21.30
N SER A 209 9.91 -19.19 -21.23
CA SER A 209 9.05 -19.93 -22.15
C SER A 209 8.17 -20.92 -21.38
N LEU A 210 7.00 -21.23 -21.93
CA LEU A 210 6.15 -22.31 -21.42
C LEU A 210 6.81 -23.69 -21.51
N ASP A 211 7.82 -23.84 -22.37
CA ASP A 211 8.59 -25.09 -22.51
C ASP A 211 9.59 -25.27 -21.35
N ASP A 212 9.91 -24.21 -20.62
CA ASP A 212 10.77 -24.26 -19.44
C ASP A 212 10.00 -24.73 -18.19
N LEU A 213 8.67 -24.88 -18.28
CA LEU A 213 7.83 -25.32 -17.16
C LEU A 213 7.97 -26.83 -16.92
N PRO A 214 8.37 -27.25 -15.71
CA PRO A 214 8.45 -28.67 -15.37
C PRO A 214 7.05 -29.27 -15.22
N ALA A 215 6.81 -30.47 -15.78
CA ALA A 215 5.54 -31.20 -15.65
C ALA A 215 4.28 -30.34 -15.93
N LYS A 216 4.34 -29.49 -16.97
CA LYS A 216 3.28 -28.54 -17.35
C LYS A 216 1.90 -29.21 -17.46
N GLU A 217 1.85 -30.43 -17.97
CA GLU A 217 0.67 -31.27 -18.14
C GLU A 217 -0.02 -31.67 -16.84
N GLU A 218 0.63 -31.54 -15.68
CA GLU A 218 0.05 -31.80 -14.36
C GLU A 218 -0.40 -30.50 -13.66
N MET A 219 0.13 -29.36 -14.11
CA MET A 219 -0.06 -28.06 -13.46
C MET A 219 -1.47 -27.50 -13.65
N LEU A 220 -1.98 -26.88 -12.59
CA LEU A 220 -3.07 -25.91 -12.65
C LEU A 220 -2.50 -24.55 -13.06
N LEU A 221 -3.02 -23.95 -14.12
CA LEU A 221 -2.70 -22.57 -14.48
C LEU A 221 -3.69 -21.60 -13.85
N VAL A 222 -3.19 -20.62 -13.10
CA VAL A 222 -4.01 -19.57 -12.49
C VAL A 222 -3.69 -18.24 -13.17
N VAL A 223 -4.69 -17.65 -13.82
CA VAL A 223 -4.53 -16.42 -14.59
C VAL A 223 -5.31 -15.24 -14.00
N PRO A 224 -4.82 -13.99 -14.13
CA PRO A 224 -5.58 -12.81 -13.76
C PRO A 224 -6.65 -12.51 -14.81
N PRO A 225 -7.82 -11.95 -14.44
CA PRO A 225 -8.85 -11.48 -15.37
C PRO A 225 -8.29 -10.54 -16.45
N ALA A 226 -7.34 -9.69 -16.07
CA ALA A 226 -6.71 -8.73 -16.96
C ALA A 226 -5.91 -9.38 -18.11
N LEU A 227 -5.35 -10.58 -17.93
CA LEU A 227 -4.71 -11.32 -19.03
C LEU A 227 -5.75 -11.76 -20.05
N LEU A 228 -6.91 -12.23 -19.59
CA LEU A 228 -7.99 -12.72 -20.46
C LEU A 228 -8.57 -11.59 -21.33
N ALA A 229 -8.59 -10.37 -20.82
CA ALA A 229 -9.04 -9.20 -21.56
C ALA A 229 -7.97 -8.60 -22.51
N GLY A 230 -6.69 -8.94 -22.29
CA GLY A 230 -5.52 -8.26 -22.88
C GLY A 230 -5.05 -8.74 -24.26
N CYS A 231 -5.85 -9.52 -24.99
CA CYS A 231 -5.44 -10.14 -26.25
C CYS A 231 -5.89 -9.39 -27.52
N GLY A 232 -6.54 -8.23 -27.40
CA GLY A 232 -7.03 -7.46 -28.55
C GLY A 232 -8.54 -7.60 -28.79
N PRO A 233 -9.12 -6.78 -29.69
CA PRO A 233 -10.57 -6.69 -29.87
C PRO A 233 -11.21 -7.92 -30.52
N ASP A 234 -10.43 -8.70 -31.27
CA ASP A 234 -10.92 -9.88 -32.00
C ASP A 234 -11.02 -11.14 -31.12
N TYR A 235 -10.51 -11.08 -29.89
CA TYR A 235 -10.38 -12.23 -29.00
C TYR A 235 -11.05 -11.95 -27.66
N PRO A 236 -12.37 -12.23 -27.52
CA PRO A 236 -13.07 -12.05 -26.26
C PRO A 236 -12.52 -12.98 -25.16
N PRO A 237 -12.71 -12.62 -23.86
CA PRO A 237 -12.10 -13.33 -22.73
C PRO A 237 -12.32 -14.85 -22.70
N GLU A 238 -13.50 -15.32 -23.05
CA GLU A 238 -13.84 -16.75 -23.09
C GLU A 238 -13.08 -17.51 -24.19
N GLN A 239 -12.79 -16.85 -25.32
CA GLN A 239 -11.96 -17.43 -26.37
C GLN A 239 -10.50 -17.49 -25.95
N VAL A 240 -10.00 -16.48 -25.25
CA VAL A 240 -8.66 -16.46 -24.66
C VAL A 240 -8.51 -17.58 -23.63
N LEU A 241 -9.50 -17.77 -22.75
CA LEU A 241 -9.53 -18.87 -21.78
C LEU A 241 -9.50 -20.24 -22.48
N ALA A 242 -10.30 -20.42 -23.54
CA ALA A 242 -10.28 -21.65 -24.32
C ALA A 242 -8.90 -21.91 -24.98
N ALA A 243 -8.26 -20.86 -25.50
CA ALA A 243 -6.92 -20.96 -26.06
C ALA A 243 -5.87 -21.34 -25.01
N LEU A 244 -5.95 -20.79 -23.79
CA LEU A 244 -5.09 -21.16 -22.66
C LEU A 244 -5.26 -22.63 -22.27
N ARG A 245 -6.50 -23.15 -22.25
CA ARG A 245 -6.78 -24.57 -21.98
C ARG A 245 -6.15 -25.50 -23.03
N ASP A 246 -5.99 -25.02 -24.26
CA ASP A 246 -5.31 -25.76 -25.34
C ASP A 246 -3.77 -25.68 -25.32
N LEU A 247 -3.15 -25.07 -24.29
CA LEU A 247 -1.69 -24.96 -24.16
C LEU A 247 -1.03 -26.16 -23.44
N GLY A 248 -1.84 -27.14 -23.03
CA GLY A 248 -1.37 -28.39 -22.43
C GLY A 248 -1.16 -28.33 -20.92
N PHE A 249 -1.91 -27.48 -20.21
CA PHE A 249 -2.05 -27.54 -18.76
C PHE A 249 -3.16 -28.53 -18.37
N ALA A 250 -3.11 -29.10 -17.18
CA ALA A 250 -4.16 -30.01 -16.72
C ALA A 250 -5.49 -29.27 -16.47
N ASP A 251 -5.44 -28.02 -16.01
CA ASP A 251 -6.62 -27.15 -15.89
C ASP A 251 -6.22 -25.67 -15.88
N VAL A 252 -7.16 -24.78 -16.17
CA VAL A 252 -6.98 -23.33 -16.18
C VAL A 252 -8.14 -22.64 -15.47
N ILE A 253 -7.80 -21.85 -14.45
CA ILE A 253 -8.75 -21.04 -13.66
C ILE A 253 -8.34 -19.56 -13.65
N THR A 254 -9.29 -18.69 -13.30
CA THR A 254 -9.04 -17.26 -13.06
C THR A 254 -9.27 -16.88 -11.60
N SER A 255 -8.63 -15.81 -11.12
CA SER A 255 -8.83 -15.27 -9.75
C SER A 255 -10.18 -14.59 -9.54
N ALA A 256 -10.93 -14.25 -10.59
CA ALA A 256 -12.18 -13.48 -10.48
C ALA A 256 -13.21 -14.02 -9.47
N PRO A 257 -13.53 -15.34 -9.43
CA PRO A 257 -14.47 -15.86 -8.44
C PRO A 257 -13.97 -15.70 -6.98
N TYR A 258 -12.65 -15.71 -6.76
CA TYR A 258 -12.05 -15.49 -5.44
C TYR A 258 -12.09 -14.01 -5.04
N GLU A 259 -11.94 -13.09 -6.00
CA GLU A 259 -12.13 -11.65 -5.79
C GLU A 259 -13.56 -11.34 -5.35
N GLU A 260 -14.56 -11.91 -6.03
CA GLU A 260 -15.98 -11.76 -5.67
C GLU A 260 -16.28 -12.34 -4.29
N ALA A 261 -15.77 -13.55 -3.99
CA ALA A 261 -15.95 -14.18 -2.69
C ALA A 261 -15.35 -13.34 -1.54
N LEU A 262 -14.16 -12.77 -1.74
CA LEU A 262 -13.50 -11.88 -0.79
C LEU A 262 -14.31 -10.60 -0.54
N ARG A 263 -14.80 -9.96 -1.61
CA ARG A 263 -15.63 -8.76 -1.51
C ARG A 263 -16.91 -9.01 -0.73
N LYS A 264 -17.63 -10.08 -1.06
CA LYS A 264 -18.86 -10.48 -0.37
C LYS A 264 -18.63 -10.75 1.12
N ALA A 265 -17.60 -11.52 1.46
CA ALA A 265 -17.28 -11.82 2.86
C ALA A 265 -16.85 -10.57 3.66
N SER A 266 -16.22 -9.59 2.99
CA SER A 266 -15.84 -8.32 3.62
C SER A 266 -17.07 -7.44 3.91
N LEU A 267 -18.03 -7.39 3.00
CA LEU A 267 -19.35 -6.77 3.23
C LEU A 267 -20.11 -7.42 4.39
N GLU A 268 -20.14 -8.76 4.43
CA GLU A 268 -20.77 -9.51 5.52
C GLU A 268 -20.10 -9.20 6.87
N THR A 269 -18.77 -9.08 6.89
CA THR A 269 -18.00 -8.66 8.07
C THR A 269 -18.40 -7.25 8.51
N ALA A 270 -18.52 -6.31 7.58
CA ALA A 270 -18.93 -4.94 7.88
C ALA A 270 -20.37 -4.88 8.40
N CYS A 271 -21.30 -5.67 7.87
CA CYS A 271 -22.70 -5.72 8.31
C CYS A 271 -22.87 -6.40 9.68
N ALA A 272 -22.06 -7.41 9.98
CA ALA A 272 -22.09 -8.12 11.26
C ALA A 272 -21.53 -7.29 12.44
N GLY A 273 -20.96 -6.10 12.16
CA GLY A 273 -20.41 -5.16 13.14
C GLY A 273 -21.43 -4.39 13.98
N GLU A 274 -22.73 -4.50 13.67
CA GLU A 274 -23.82 -4.05 14.56
C GLU A 274 -24.43 -5.28 15.25
N ILE A 275 -23.91 -5.70 16.41
CA ILE A 275 -24.65 -6.31 17.55
C ILE A 275 -23.68 -6.57 18.73
N ILE A 276 -24.18 -6.19 19.91
CA ILE A 276 -23.64 -6.26 21.27
C ILE A 276 -23.21 -7.69 21.68
N GLY A 277 -22.01 -7.82 22.28
CA GLY A 277 -21.57 -9.02 23.01
C GLY A 277 -20.07 -9.28 22.92
N ALA A 278 -19.38 -9.29 24.06
CA ALA A 278 -18.00 -9.78 24.17
C ALA A 278 -17.96 -11.29 23.85
N ASP A 279 -16.77 -11.81 23.50
CA ASP A 279 -16.46 -13.27 23.48
C ASP A 279 -16.47 -14.03 22.14
N SER A 280 -16.11 -13.41 21.01
CA SER A 280 -15.68 -14.18 19.82
C SER A 280 -14.39 -13.64 19.19
N PRO A 281 -13.27 -14.39 19.23
CA PRO A 281 -12.03 -14.02 18.57
C PRO A 281 -12.14 -14.25 17.06
N GLY A 282 -11.78 -13.23 16.26
CA GLY A 282 -11.65 -13.36 14.79
C GLY A 282 -12.54 -12.45 13.92
N ARG A 283 -13.39 -11.59 14.51
CA ARG A 283 -14.16 -10.59 13.73
C ARG A 283 -13.50 -9.22 13.76
N THR A 284 -13.20 -8.66 12.59
CA THR A 284 -12.80 -7.25 12.40
C THR A 284 -13.91 -6.35 12.94
N ARG A 285 -13.63 -5.60 14.01
CA ARG A 285 -14.62 -4.69 14.66
C ARG A 285 -14.53 -3.24 14.18
N PHE A 286 -13.50 -2.91 13.41
CA PHE A 286 -13.20 -1.56 12.99
C PHE A 286 -13.89 -1.23 11.66
N ARG A 287 -14.44 -0.02 11.56
CA ARG A 287 -15.09 0.50 10.36
C ARG A 287 -14.37 1.77 9.88
N PRO A 288 -14.24 2.00 8.58
CA PRO A 288 -14.58 1.09 7.46
C PRO A 288 -13.72 -0.18 7.47
N VAL A 289 -14.28 -1.29 6.98
CA VAL A 289 -13.53 -2.54 6.74
C VAL A 289 -12.72 -2.39 5.45
N ILE A 290 -11.42 -2.65 5.51
CA ILE A 290 -10.54 -2.57 4.34
C ILE A 290 -10.36 -3.98 3.74
N VAL A 291 -10.72 -4.13 2.47
CA VAL A 291 -10.61 -5.41 1.75
C VAL A 291 -9.14 -5.67 1.36
N PRO A 292 -8.53 -6.82 1.73
CA PRO A 292 -7.14 -7.14 1.40
C PRO A 292 -6.94 -7.66 -0.05
N SER A 293 -7.65 -7.07 -1.03
CA SER A 293 -7.59 -7.48 -2.43
C SER A 293 -6.22 -7.18 -3.07
N CYS A 294 -5.58 -6.08 -2.67
CA CYS A 294 -4.29 -5.63 -3.20
C CYS A 294 -3.17 -5.83 -2.17
N PRO A 295 -2.29 -6.84 -2.32
CA PRO A 295 -1.20 -7.08 -1.37
C PRO A 295 -0.23 -5.90 -1.21
N ALA A 296 -0.05 -5.09 -2.26
CA ALA A 296 0.74 -3.86 -2.16
C ALA A 296 0.13 -2.83 -1.20
N VAL A 297 -1.20 -2.71 -1.16
CA VAL A 297 -1.89 -1.82 -0.22
C VAL A 297 -1.84 -2.39 1.20
N VAL A 298 -1.96 -3.71 1.36
CA VAL A 298 -1.72 -4.38 2.66
C VAL A 298 -0.31 -4.06 3.17
N ASN A 299 0.72 -4.23 2.33
CA ASN A 299 2.11 -3.89 2.69
C ASN A 299 2.27 -2.40 3.05
N LEU A 300 1.55 -1.51 2.36
CA LEU A 300 1.54 -0.07 2.65
C LEU A 300 0.89 0.22 4.00
N ILE A 301 -0.23 -0.41 4.32
CA ILE A 301 -0.92 -0.28 5.62
C ILE A 301 0.01 -0.75 6.73
N GLU A 302 0.58 -1.95 6.60
CA GLU A 302 1.52 -2.50 7.58
C GLU A 302 2.74 -1.56 7.80
N LEU A 303 3.20 -0.84 6.76
CA LEU A 303 4.35 0.07 6.83
C LEU A 303 4.03 1.47 7.37
N ARG A 304 3.04 2.13 6.76
CA ARG A 304 2.83 3.58 6.85
C ARG A 304 1.61 3.93 7.69
N PHE A 305 0.63 3.03 7.74
CA PHE A 305 -0.65 3.19 8.44
C PHE A 305 -0.90 2.04 9.43
N PRO A 306 0.04 1.74 10.35
CA PRO A 306 -0.07 0.56 11.21
C PRO A 306 -1.30 0.60 12.14
N SER A 307 -1.82 1.79 12.44
CA SER A 307 -3.09 2.02 13.14
C SER A 307 -4.31 1.43 12.41
N LEU A 308 -4.23 1.23 11.09
CA LEU A 308 -5.28 0.69 10.23
C LEU A 308 -5.16 -0.83 10.02
N VAL A 309 -4.12 -1.48 10.53
CA VAL A 309 -4.02 -2.96 10.51
C VAL A 309 -5.29 -3.63 11.06
N PRO A 310 -5.92 -3.15 12.15
CA PRO A 310 -7.17 -3.70 12.66
C PRO A 310 -8.39 -3.47 11.76
N HIS A 311 -8.32 -2.60 10.74
CA HIS A 311 -9.40 -2.39 9.77
C HIS A 311 -9.36 -3.41 8.62
N LEU A 312 -8.25 -4.09 8.39
CA LEU A 312 -8.15 -5.12 7.37
C LEU A 312 -9.10 -6.28 7.68
N ALA A 313 -9.90 -6.70 6.69
CA ALA A 313 -10.70 -7.91 6.80
C ALA A 313 -9.76 -9.11 7.03
N ALA A 314 -10.03 -9.94 8.04
CA ALA A 314 -9.20 -11.10 8.41
C ALA A 314 -9.35 -12.28 7.42
N LEU A 315 -9.20 -11.98 6.13
CA LEU A 315 -9.40 -12.86 4.98
C LEU A 315 -8.12 -12.83 4.13
N ASP A 316 -7.84 -13.94 3.44
CA ASP A 316 -6.73 -14.02 2.50
C ASP A 316 -7.02 -13.21 1.23
N SER A 317 -5.97 -12.70 0.59
CA SER A 317 -6.11 -12.11 -0.75
C SER A 317 -6.58 -13.18 -1.75
N PRO A 318 -7.13 -12.81 -2.91
CA PRO A 318 -7.63 -13.79 -3.89
C PRO A 318 -6.58 -14.83 -4.30
N TRP A 319 -5.32 -14.41 -4.42
CA TRP A 319 -4.20 -15.28 -4.79
C TRP A 319 -3.79 -16.23 -3.65
N GLU A 320 -3.70 -15.73 -2.42
CA GLU A 320 -3.45 -16.56 -1.24
C GLU A 320 -4.61 -17.56 -1.03
N ALA A 321 -5.85 -17.16 -1.28
CA ALA A 321 -7.03 -18.03 -1.21
C ALA A 321 -7.00 -19.14 -2.28
N VAL A 322 -6.61 -18.83 -3.53
CA VAL A 322 -6.35 -19.84 -4.56
C VAL A 322 -5.28 -20.82 -4.09
N GLN A 323 -4.16 -20.32 -3.56
CA GLN A 323 -3.07 -21.17 -3.05
C GLN A 323 -3.50 -22.05 -1.88
N ALA A 324 -4.31 -21.53 -0.96
CA ALA A 324 -4.86 -22.29 0.15
C ALA A 324 -5.88 -23.36 -0.28
N THR A 325 -6.55 -23.17 -1.42
CA THR A 325 -7.57 -24.08 -1.94
C THR A 325 -6.97 -25.20 -2.81
N HIS A 326 -5.87 -24.93 -3.51
CA HIS A 326 -5.26 -25.84 -4.48
C HIS A 326 -3.90 -26.41 -4.01
N VAL A 327 -3.81 -26.80 -2.74
CA VAL A 327 -2.57 -27.28 -2.11
C VAL A 327 -2.13 -28.69 -2.50
N ASP A 328 -2.93 -29.44 -3.26
CA ASP A 328 -2.69 -30.87 -3.55
C ASP A 328 -2.15 -31.12 -4.97
N ARG A 329 -1.80 -30.08 -5.72
CA ARG A 329 -1.30 -30.20 -7.10
C ARG A 329 -0.31 -29.10 -7.48
N PRO A 330 0.59 -29.33 -8.44
CA PRO A 330 1.48 -28.29 -8.96
C PRO A 330 0.67 -27.12 -9.56
N VAL A 331 1.15 -25.89 -9.36
CA VAL A 331 0.45 -24.67 -9.81
C VAL A 331 1.41 -23.72 -10.51
N ALA A 332 0.99 -23.18 -11.65
CA ALA A 332 1.64 -22.07 -12.33
C ALA A 332 0.81 -20.80 -12.12
N TYR A 333 1.36 -19.82 -11.40
CA TYR A 333 0.72 -18.54 -11.12
C TYR A 333 1.18 -17.48 -12.11
N VAL A 334 0.22 -16.84 -12.78
CA VAL A 334 0.50 -15.71 -13.65
C VAL A 334 0.28 -14.44 -12.86
N VAL A 335 1.36 -13.90 -12.32
CA VAL A 335 1.29 -12.72 -11.45
C VAL A 335 1.29 -11.45 -12.29
N SER A 336 0.22 -10.67 -12.20
CA SER A 336 0.16 -9.34 -12.81
C SER A 336 0.78 -8.27 -11.92
N CYS A 337 1.31 -8.59 -10.74
CA CYS A 337 1.92 -7.59 -9.86
C CYS A 337 3.05 -8.21 -9.01
N PRO A 338 4.18 -7.49 -8.77
CA PRO A 338 5.23 -7.98 -7.87
C PRO A 338 4.67 -8.40 -6.50
N SER A 339 3.78 -7.61 -5.91
CA SER A 339 3.23 -7.89 -4.58
C SER A 339 2.41 -9.18 -4.53
N GLN A 340 1.79 -9.62 -5.63
CA GLN A 340 1.09 -10.92 -5.69
C GLN A 340 2.09 -12.07 -5.54
N ARG A 341 3.23 -12.00 -6.24
CA ARG A 341 4.31 -13.00 -6.12
C ARG A 341 4.87 -13.03 -4.71
N SER A 342 5.17 -11.86 -4.13
CA SER A 342 5.70 -11.77 -2.77
C SER A 342 4.71 -12.29 -1.72
N ALA A 343 3.40 -12.06 -1.90
CA ALA A 343 2.37 -12.63 -1.03
C ALA A 343 2.29 -14.15 -1.12
N LEU A 344 2.29 -14.71 -2.34
CA LEU A 344 2.28 -16.17 -2.57
C LEU A 344 3.52 -16.87 -2.00
N LEU A 345 4.70 -16.26 -2.16
CA LEU A 345 5.96 -16.78 -1.60
C LEU A 345 5.94 -16.76 -0.06
N ALA A 346 5.51 -15.64 0.53
CA ALA A 346 5.39 -15.53 1.98
C ALA A 346 4.40 -16.55 2.52
N HIS A 347 3.23 -16.68 1.90
CA HIS A 347 2.20 -17.62 2.31
C HIS A 347 2.70 -19.08 2.22
N ALA A 348 3.42 -19.46 1.16
CA ALA A 348 4.07 -20.78 1.04
C ALA A 348 5.10 -21.07 2.16
N GLN A 349 5.98 -20.10 2.47
CA GLN A 349 6.96 -20.25 3.56
C GLN A 349 6.28 -20.45 4.92
N THR A 350 5.14 -19.79 5.13
CA THR A 350 4.36 -19.96 6.37
C THR A 350 3.64 -21.29 6.47
N ALA A 351 3.25 -21.89 5.35
CA ALA A 351 2.59 -23.20 5.29
C ALA A 351 3.55 -24.36 5.62
N ASN A 352 4.85 -24.18 5.40
CA ASN A 352 5.90 -25.16 5.70
C ASN A 352 6.39 -25.10 7.16
N ASN A 353 6.28 -23.95 7.84
CA ASN A 353 6.61 -23.80 9.26
C ASN A 353 5.44 -24.19 10.19
N ARG A 354 4.86 -25.39 10.00
CA ARG A 354 3.72 -25.89 10.79
C ARG A 354 4.05 -26.21 12.25
N ASP A 355 5.33 -26.33 12.60
CA ASP A 355 5.78 -26.49 13.99
C ASP A 355 6.34 -25.17 14.51
N GLY A 356 5.64 -24.57 15.47
CA GLY A 356 5.85 -23.21 16.00
C GLY A 356 7.14 -22.97 16.79
N THR A 357 8.30 -23.44 16.32
CA THR A 357 9.61 -23.10 16.87
C THR A 357 10.27 -21.98 16.07
N PRO A 358 10.49 -20.79 16.65
CA PRO A 358 11.27 -19.74 16.02
C PRO A 358 12.76 -20.03 16.22
N GLY A 359 13.48 -20.26 15.12
CA GLY A 359 14.94 -20.29 15.10
C GLY A 359 15.50 -21.66 14.80
N GLU A 360 15.88 -21.87 13.55
CA GLU A 360 17.21 -22.31 13.13
C GLU A 360 17.25 -22.26 11.61
N THR A 361 18.26 -21.62 11.05
CA THR A 361 18.60 -21.72 9.63
C THR A 361 19.00 -23.17 9.35
N SER A 362 18.02 -24.01 9.02
CA SER A 362 18.28 -25.34 8.49
C SER A 362 18.84 -25.20 7.06
N THR A 363 19.94 -25.92 6.83
CA THR A 363 20.55 -26.13 5.51
C THR A 363 19.50 -26.56 4.46
N PRO A 364 19.64 -26.14 3.19
CA PRO A 364 18.70 -26.49 2.13
C PRO A 364 18.86 -27.98 1.80
N GLY A 365 18.08 -28.82 2.48
CA GLY A 365 18.07 -30.26 2.29
C GLY A 365 16.95 -30.88 3.11
N GLU A 366 15.89 -31.29 2.40
CA GLU A 366 14.92 -32.29 2.85
C GLU A 366 13.94 -31.86 3.96
N ALA A 367 13.12 -30.83 3.67
CA ALA A 367 11.77 -30.72 4.23
C ALA A 367 10.78 -31.00 3.09
N GLY A 368 9.82 -31.91 3.31
CA GLY A 368 8.90 -32.41 2.28
C GLY A 368 8.32 -31.27 1.43
N ALA A 369 8.74 -31.23 0.16
CA ALA A 369 8.32 -30.18 -0.76
C ALA A 369 6.81 -30.28 -0.95
N GLY A 370 6.08 -29.25 -0.53
CA GLY A 370 4.73 -29.02 -1.02
C GLY A 370 4.71 -28.97 -2.55
N PRO A 371 3.54 -28.96 -3.19
CA PRO A 371 3.47 -28.97 -4.64
C PRO A 371 4.29 -27.84 -5.24
N GLN A 372 4.98 -28.15 -6.33
CA GLN A 372 5.80 -27.20 -7.05
C GLN A 372 4.96 -26.01 -7.53
N ALA A 373 5.37 -24.80 -7.17
CA ALA A 373 4.72 -23.55 -7.55
C ALA A 373 5.65 -22.73 -8.43
N GLU A 374 5.21 -22.44 -9.64
CA GLU A 374 5.94 -21.63 -10.63
C GLU A 374 5.26 -20.27 -10.82
N TYR A 375 6.05 -19.25 -11.14
CA TYR A 375 5.56 -17.87 -11.30
C TYR A 375 5.93 -17.33 -12.68
N LEU A 376 4.93 -16.87 -13.41
CA LEU A 376 5.07 -16.32 -14.76
C LEU A 376 4.52 -14.90 -14.81
N THR A 377 5.04 -14.12 -15.75
CA THR A 377 4.46 -12.81 -16.08
C THR A 377 3.40 -12.94 -17.19
N PRO A 378 2.48 -11.97 -17.31
CA PRO A 378 1.43 -12.01 -18.32
C PRO A 378 1.95 -12.10 -19.76
N GLU A 379 3.12 -11.51 -20.04
CA GLU A 379 3.66 -11.42 -21.40
C GLU A 379 4.04 -12.79 -21.98
N VAL A 380 4.62 -13.69 -21.17
CA VAL A 380 4.99 -15.05 -21.59
C VAL A 380 3.77 -15.80 -22.15
N LEU A 381 2.64 -15.70 -21.45
CA LEU A 381 1.40 -16.36 -21.85
C LEU A 381 0.69 -15.65 -22.99
N ARG A 382 0.68 -14.32 -22.97
CA ARG A 382 0.08 -13.54 -24.05
C ARG A 382 0.72 -13.91 -25.39
N GLN A 383 2.04 -14.04 -25.45
CA GLN A 383 2.73 -14.48 -26.66
C GLN A 383 2.31 -15.89 -27.10
N ALA A 384 2.29 -16.86 -26.19
CA ALA A 384 1.87 -18.24 -26.50
C ALA A 384 0.41 -18.33 -26.98
N VAL A 385 -0.50 -17.60 -26.31
CA VAL A 385 -1.92 -17.51 -26.69
C VAL A 385 -2.08 -16.88 -28.06
N MET A 386 -1.42 -15.76 -28.33
CA MET A 386 -1.52 -15.08 -29.62
C MET A 386 -1.01 -15.96 -30.78
N MET A 387 0.07 -16.73 -30.56
CA MET A 387 0.53 -17.72 -31.55
C MET A 387 -0.52 -18.82 -31.80
N LYS A 388 -1.19 -19.31 -30.75
CA LYS A 388 -2.26 -20.31 -30.87
C LYS A 388 -3.48 -19.76 -31.61
N LEU A 389 -3.91 -18.56 -31.26
CA LEU A 389 -5.07 -17.89 -31.85
C LEU A 389 -4.82 -17.54 -33.33
N ALA A 390 -3.64 -17.02 -33.66
CA ALA A 390 -3.24 -16.74 -35.05
C ALA A 390 -3.00 -18.01 -35.88
N GLY A 391 -2.57 -19.10 -35.26
CA GLY A 391 -2.47 -20.41 -35.93
C GLY A 391 -3.84 -20.94 -36.37
N LYS A 392 -4.89 -20.74 -35.55
CA LYS A 392 -6.27 -21.14 -35.86
C LYS A 392 -6.92 -20.27 -36.95
N THR A 393 -6.47 -19.04 -37.17
CA THR A 393 -7.03 -18.17 -38.23
C THR A 393 -6.54 -18.55 -39.64
N ASN A 394 -5.39 -19.22 -39.77
CA ASN A 394 -4.92 -19.73 -41.07
C ASN A 394 -5.73 -20.92 -41.59
N ASP A 395 -6.30 -21.75 -40.70
CA ASP A 395 -7.17 -22.87 -41.11
C ASP A 395 -8.57 -22.40 -41.54
N ALA A 396 -9.01 -21.23 -41.08
CA ALA A 396 -10.32 -20.66 -41.41
C ALA A 396 -10.32 -19.76 -42.67
N HIS A 397 -9.16 -19.49 -43.29
CA HIS A 397 -9.04 -18.61 -44.47
C HIS A 397 -8.88 -19.35 -45.81
N SER A 398 -9.05 -20.69 -45.85
CA SER A 398 -9.09 -21.44 -47.12
C SER A 398 -10.49 -21.55 -47.74
N SER A 399 -11.54 -21.00 -47.13
CA SER A 399 -12.92 -21.15 -47.62
C SER A 399 -13.77 -19.88 -47.61
N ALA A 400 -13.24 -18.73 -48.07
CA ALA A 400 -14.07 -17.65 -48.62
C ALA A 400 -13.23 -16.60 -49.35
N ARG A 401 -12.70 -16.94 -50.52
CA ARG A 401 -12.43 -15.95 -51.58
C ARG A 401 -13.42 -16.18 -52.71
N SER A 402 -14.50 -15.40 -52.74
CA SER A 402 -15.11 -14.95 -53.99
C SER A 402 -16.03 -13.77 -53.72
N GLU A 403 -15.74 -12.66 -54.42
CA GLU A 403 -16.64 -11.55 -54.79
C GLU A 403 -17.15 -10.66 -53.62
N ALA A 404 -17.10 -9.33 -53.65
CA ALA A 404 -17.06 -8.41 -54.77
C ALA A 404 -16.37 -7.08 -54.42
N THR A 405 -15.67 -6.57 -55.40
CA THR A 405 -15.22 -5.19 -55.60
C THR A 405 -16.41 -4.22 -55.61
N ALA A 406 -16.33 -3.08 -54.90
CA ALA A 406 -16.63 -1.73 -55.43
C ALA A 406 -16.77 -0.64 -54.34
N THR A 407 -15.92 0.38 -54.51
CA THR A 407 -16.16 1.84 -54.33
C THR A 407 -16.41 2.45 -52.95
N LEU A 408 -15.43 3.28 -52.57
CA LEU A 408 -15.55 4.45 -51.70
C LEU A 408 -16.34 5.57 -52.42
N SER A 409 -17.26 6.26 -51.73
CA SER A 409 -17.46 7.72 -51.78
C SER A 409 -18.63 8.18 -50.87
N GLU A 410 -18.31 9.13 -49.99
CA GLU A 410 -19.04 10.29 -49.44
C GLU A 410 -20.59 10.38 -49.54
N VAL A 411 -21.24 10.81 -48.44
CA VAL A 411 -21.80 12.17 -48.19
C VAL A 411 -22.71 12.16 -46.94
N ALA A 412 -22.67 13.28 -46.22
CA ALA A 412 -23.33 13.60 -44.96
C ALA A 412 -24.86 13.87 -45.03
N THR A 413 -25.44 13.98 -43.82
CA THR A 413 -26.64 14.74 -43.39
C THR A 413 -28.04 14.30 -43.84
N SER A 414 -28.86 13.86 -42.88
CA SER A 414 -30.11 14.57 -42.51
C SER A 414 -30.71 14.01 -41.21
N ALA A 415 -31.11 14.92 -40.31
CA ALA A 415 -31.80 14.63 -39.06
C ALA A 415 -33.32 14.41 -39.25
N THR A 416 -33.96 13.93 -38.16
CA THR A 416 -35.41 13.72 -37.90
C THR A 416 -36.00 12.48 -38.59
N ASP A 417 -36.69 11.55 -37.93
CA ASP A 417 -37.76 11.72 -36.94
C ASP A 417 -37.92 10.48 -36.02
N ARG A 418 -38.65 10.68 -34.92
CA ARG A 418 -38.83 9.86 -33.73
C ARG A 418 -39.52 8.51 -33.98
N GLY A 419 -39.02 7.46 -33.32
CA GLY A 419 -39.72 6.20 -33.12
C GLY A 419 -39.21 5.49 -31.87
N ALA A 420 -39.90 5.69 -30.75
CA ALA A 420 -39.60 5.06 -29.48
C ALA A 420 -39.88 3.55 -29.52
N ALA A 421 -38.86 2.72 -29.23
CA ALA A 421 -39.04 1.37 -28.67
C ALA A 421 -37.69 0.80 -28.16
N ASN A 422 -37.57 0.76 -26.83
CA ASN A 422 -36.77 -0.17 -26.02
C ASN A 422 -35.25 -0.24 -26.25
N SER A 423 -34.54 0.83 -25.86
CA SER A 423 -33.17 0.71 -25.36
C SER A 423 -33.21 0.22 -23.91
N ALA A 424 -32.99 -1.08 -23.69
CA ALA A 424 -32.56 -1.55 -22.38
C ALA A 424 -31.14 -1.04 -22.16
N THR A 425 -31.03 0.11 -21.47
CA THR A 425 -29.78 0.60 -20.90
C THR A 425 -29.19 -0.51 -20.04
N PRO A 426 -27.90 -0.88 -20.18
CA PRO A 426 -27.28 -1.76 -19.20
C PRO A 426 -27.27 -1.01 -17.88
N THR A 427 -28.14 -1.42 -16.97
CA THR A 427 -28.17 -0.95 -15.60
C THR A 427 -26.83 -1.34 -14.96
N PRO A 428 -26.05 -0.39 -14.40
CA PRO A 428 -24.92 -0.77 -13.56
C PRO A 428 -25.46 -1.60 -12.41
N THR A 429 -24.88 -2.77 -12.17
CA THR A 429 -25.23 -3.63 -11.05
C THR A 429 -25.09 -2.84 -9.76
N ALA A 430 -26.23 -2.49 -9.18
CA ALA A 430 -26.36 -1.66 -8.00
C ALA A 430 -25.94 -2.43 -6.75
N ASP A 431 -24.73 -2.14 -6.26
CA ASP A 431 -24.35 -2.22 -4.84
C ASP A 431 -23.69 -0.91 -4.37
N THR A 432 -23.99 0.18 -5.09
CA THR A 432 -23.23 1.46 -5.12
C THR A 432 -23.47 2.38 -3.93
N GLY A 433 -23.66 1.83 -2.72
CA GLY A 433 -23.85 2.63 -1.51
C GLY A 433 -22.98 2.24 -0.32
N ARG A 434 -22.37 1.05 -0.32
CA ARG A 434 -21.66 0.50 0.86
C ARG A 434 -20.16 0.26 0.67
N ILE A 435 -19.71 0.03 -0.57
CA ILE A 435 -18.28 -0.14 -0.90
C ILE A 435 -17.75 1.12 -1.58
N LEU A 436 -16.67 1.67 -1.05
CA LEU A 436 -15.83 2.66 -1.70
C LEU A 436 -14.64 1.96 -2.37
N THR A 437 -14.67 1.79 -3.69
CA THR A 437 -13.51 1.31 -4.46
C THR A 437 -12.58 2.49 -4.75
N VAL A 438 -11.30 2.33 -4.42
CA VAL A 438 -10.27 3.37 -4.61
C VAL A 438 -9.15 2.78 -5.45
N THR A 439 -8.80 3.45 -6.55
CA THR A 439 -7.70 3.04 -7.44
C THR A 439 -6.65 4.13 -7.50
N GLY A 440 -5.40 3.73 -7.72
CA GLY A 440 -4.26 4.66 -7.77
C GLY A 440 -3.63 4.91 -6.41
N MET A 441 -2.31 4.79 -6.34
CA MET A 441 -1.55 4.82 -5.09
C MET A 441 -1.73 6.13 -4.31
N ASP A 442 -1.72 7.26 -5.00
CA ASP A 442 -1.87 8.58 -4.37
C ASP A 442 -3.27 8.74 -3.75
N HIS A 443 -4.31 8.30 -4.47
CA HIS A 443 -5.68 8.31 -3.96
C HIS A 443 -5.87 7.32 -2.81
N VAL A 444 -5.28 6.13 -2.90
CA VAL A 444 -5.28 5.15 -1.79
C VAL A 444 -4.63 5.74 -0.55
N MET A 445 -3.45 6.37 -0.66
CA MET A 445 -2.80 7.02 0.49
C MET A 445 -3.68 8.11 1.10
N ALA A 446 -4.27 8.97 0.28
CA ALA A 446 -5.16 10.03 0.76
C ALA A 446 -6.39 9.46 1.51
N VAL A 447 -7.04 8.44 0.96
CA VAL A 447 -8.19 7.79 1.62
C VAL A 447 -7.76 7.09 2.91
N LEU A 448 -6.61 6.40 2.94
CA LEU A 448 -6.10 5.80 4.18
C LEU A 448 -5.79 6.86 5.24
N GLU A 449 -5.28 8.04 4.87
CA GLU A 449 -5.12 9.16 5.79
C GLU A 449 -6.47 9.63 6.35
N GLU A 450 -7.51 9.74 5.53
CA GLU A 450 -8.87 10.08 5.99
C GLU A 450 -9.45 9.03 6.95
N VAL A 451 -9.25 7.74 6.67
CA VAL A 451 -9.65 6.65 7.59
C VAL A 451 -8.88 6.75 8.91
N GLU A 452 -7.56 6.97 8.87
CA GLU A 452 -6.73 7.10 10.07
C GLU A 452 -7.12 8.32 10.92
N ASN A 453 -7.56 9.39 10.27
CA ASN A 453 -8.08 10.60 10.92
C ASN A 453 -9.55 10.47 11.37
N GLY A 454 -10.20 9.32 11.13
CA GLY A 454 -11.59 9.08 11.50
C GLY A 454 -12.60 9.92 10.71
N LEU A 455 -12.27 10.32 9.49
CA LEU A 455 -13.11 11.19 8.64
C LEU A 455 -14.07 10.41 7.73
N LEU A 456 -13.88 9.09 7.56
CA LEU A 456 -14.68 8.23 6.66
C LEU A 456 -15.56 7.23 7.43
N ASN A 457 -16.32 7.72 8.41
CA ASN A 457 -17.20 6.86 9.23
C ASN A 457 -18.53 6.51 8.53
N ASP A 458 -18.83 7.14 7.40
CA ASP A 458 -20.01 6.92 6.56
C ASP A 458 -19.80 5.87 5.46
N VAL A 459 -18.61 5.25 5.43
CA VAL A 459 -18.25 4.16 4.52
C VAL A 459 -18.21 2.84 5.29
N ASP A 460 -18.89 1.80 4.80
CA ASP A 460 -18.88 0.49 5.44
C ASP A 460 -17.61 -0.31 5.06
N VAL A 461 -17.25 -0.29 3.78
CA VAL A 461 -16.16 -1.06 3.20
C VAL A 461 -15.34 -0.22 2.24
N ILE A 462 -14.02 -0.35 2.30
CA ILE A 462 -13.08 0.24 1.34
C ILE A 462 -12.38 -0.89 0.59
N GLU A 463 -12.36 -0.83 -0.73
CA GLU A 463 -11.64 -1.75 -1.59
C GLU A 463 -10.53 -1.01 -2.35
N PRO A 464 -9.29 -1.02 -1.83
CA PRO A 464 -8.21 -0.23 -2.40
C PRO A 464 -7.31 -1.01 -3.35
N TYR A 465 -6.90 -0.37 -4.43
CA TYR A 465 -5.93 -0.89 -5.40
C TYR A 465 -4.82 0.13 -5.65
N SER A 466 -3.57 -0.34 -5.64
CA SER A 466 -2.41 0.50 -5.91
C SER A 466 -2.39 1.10 -7.31
N CYS A 467 -2.79 0.33 -8.33
CA CYS A 467 -2.82 0.80 -9.72
C CYS A 467 -4.13 1.52 -10.05
N GLU A 468 -4.08 2.47 -10.98
CA GLU A 468 -5.28 3.04 -11.62
C GLU A 468 -6.08 1.95 -12.33
N GLY A 469 -7.41 1.97 -12.22
CA GLY A 469 -8.25 0.92 -12.81
C GLY A 469 -8.09 -0.48 -12.19
N GLY A 470 -7.53 -0.57 -10.98
CA GLY A 470 -7.34 -1.83 -10.28
C GLY A 470 -6.27 -2.72 -10.94
N CYS A 471 -6.43 -4.04 -10.83
CA CYS A 471 -5.46 -5.00 -11.40
C CYS A 471 -5.30 -4.88 -12.93
N PHE A 472 -6.26 -4.28 -13.64
CA PHE A 472 -6.18 -4.04 -15.09
C PHE A 472 -5.17 -2.96 -15.47
N GLY A 473 -4.85 -2.01 -14.58
CA GLY A 473 -3.82 -0.99 -14.81
C GLY A 473 -2.44 -1.36 -14.33
N SER A 474 -2.19 -2.66 -14.12
CA SER A 474 -0.85 -3.12 -13.80
C SER A 474 0.17 -2.73 -14.89
N PRO A 475 1.37 -2.26 -14.51
CA PRO A 475 2.44 -1.97 -15.47
C PRO A 475 3.04 -3.20 -16.15
N LEU A 476 2.64 -4.42 -15.76
CA LEU A 476 3.03 -5.67 -16.43
C LEU A 476 2.09 -6.05 -17.57
N LEU A 477 1.02 -5.29 -17.79
CA LEU A 477 0.07 -5.50 -18.87
C LEU A 477 0.34 -4.51 -20.01
N SER A 478 0.00 -4.91 -21.23
CA SER A 478 0.24 -4.10 -22.44
C SER A 478 -0.99 -3.30 -22.88
N GLU A 479 -2.18 -3.64 -22.38
CA GLU A 479 -3.42 -2.98 -22.73
C GLU A 479 -3.79 -1.89 -21.72
N ASP A 480 -4.41 -0.83 -22.21
CA ASP A 480 -4.98 0.22 -21.37
C ASP A 480 -6.09 -0.35 -20.46
N HIS A 481 -6.10 0.09 -19.20
CA HIS A 481 -6.98 -0.48 -18.18
C HIS A 481 -8.47 -0.23 -18.45
N HIS A 482 -8.85 0.88 -19.07
CA HIS A 482 -10.26 1.14 -19.43
C HIS A 482 -10.72 0.19 -20.54
N VAL A 483 -9.84 -0.05 -21.52
CA VAL A 483 -10.11 -0.98 -22.62
C VAL A 483 -10.21 -2.42 -22.11
N ALA A 484 -9.24 -2.85 -21.29
CA ALA A 484 -9.23 -4.20 -20.72
C ALA A 484 -10.45 -4.43 -19.82
N SER A 485 -10.80 -3.47 -18.97
CA SER A 485 -12.00 -3.55 -18.12
C SER A 485 -13.29 -3.65 -18.95
N HIS A 486 -13.44 -2.83 -20.00
CA HIS A 486 -14.59 -2.89 -20.89
C HIS A 486 -14.75 -4.27 -21.56
N ARG A 487 -13.64 -4.87 -22.00
CA ARG A 487 -13.67 -6.21 -22.62
C ARG A 487 -13.94 -7.31 -21.61
N TRP A 488 -13.35 -7.21 -20.42
CA TRP A 488 -13.62 -8.14 -19.34
C TRP A 488 -15.11 -8.21 -19.02
N GLU A 489 -15.78 -7.07 -18.82
CA GLU A 489 -17.20 -7.04 -18.47
C GLU A 489 -18.10 -7.72 -19.51
N ARG A 490 -17.71 -7.71 -20.79
CA ARG A 490 -18.48 -8.38 -21.85
C ARG A 490 -18.34 -9.90 -21.83
N GLY A 491 -17.19 -10.43 -21.39
CA GLY A 491 -16.89 -11.87 -21.36
C GLY A 491 -16.95 -12.50 -19.96
N ARG A 492 -17.04 -11.68 -18.90
CA ARG A 492 -16.93 -12.10 -17.49
C ARG A 492 -17.86 -13.26 -17.17
N ALA A 493 -19.15 -13.11 -17.46
CA ALA A 493 -20.15 -14.13 -17.14
C ALA A 493 -19.86 -15.48 -17.83
N ALA A 494 -19.40 -15.46 -19.08
CA ALA A 494 -19.04 -16.67 -19.83
C ALA A 494 -17.79 -17.33 -19.23
N VAL A 495 -16.77 -16.55 -18.88
CA VAL A 495 -15.55 -17.02 -18.21
C VAL A 495 -15.86 -17.63 -16.84
N GLU A 496 -16.61 -16.93 -15.99
CA GLU A 496 -16.96 -17.39 -14.64
C GLU A 496 -17.80 -18.67 -14.69
N ALA A 497 -18.78 -18.75 -15.60
CA ALA A 497 -19.53 -19.98 -15.83
C ALA A 497 -18.62 -21.13 -16.28
N ALA A 498 -17.67 -20.87 -17.19
CA ALA A 498 -16.75 -21.88 -17.70
C ALA A 498 -15.74 -22.38 -16.66
N VAL A 499 -15.40 -21.56 -15.64
CA VAL A 499 -14.50 -21.94 -14.53
C VAL A 499 -15.27 -22.66 -13.42
N THR A 500 -16.51 -22.28 -13.16
CA THR A 500 -17.32 -22.86 -12.07
C THR A 500 -18.07 -24.13 -12.46
N ALA A 501 -18.30 -24.39 -13.76
CA ALA A 501 -19.07 -25.54 -14.26
C ALA A 501 -18.57 -26.94 -13.82
N GLY A 502 -17.32 -27.06 -13.33
CA GLY A 502 -16.74 -28.30 -12.85
C GLY A 502 -16.47 -28.36 -11.33
N GLN A 503 -16.83 -27.33 -10.56
CA GLN A 503 -16.51 -27.27 -9.15
C GLN A 503 -17.58 -27.96 -8.29
N ALA A 504 -17.15 -28.86 -7.40
CA ALA A 504 -18.04 -29.59 -6.49
C ALA A 504 -18.64 -28.71 -5.37
N SER A 505 -18.10 -27.51 -5.14
CA SER A 505 -18.55 -26.59 -4.12
C SER A 505 -18.34 -25.13 -4.55
N PRO A 506 -19.17 -24.18 -4.07
CA PRO A 506 -18.97 -22.76 -4.35
C PRO A 506 -17.63 -22.27 -3.81
N ILE A 507 -16.96 -21.38 -4.56
CA ILE A 507 -15.78 -20.66 -4.06
C ILE A 507 -16.21 -19.69 -2.96
N THR A 508 -15.53 -19.75 -1.82
CA THR A 508 -15.76 -18.88 -0.66
C THR A 508 -14.47 -18.19 -0.25
N ALA A 509 -14.60 -17.06 0.47
CA ALA A 509 -13.44 -16.39 1.03
C ALA A 509 -12.74 -17.29 2.05
N VAL A 510 -11.41 -17.24 2.05
CA VAL A 510 -10.59 -18.01 2.99
C VAL A 510 -10.24 -17.12 4.18
N VAL A 511 -10.53 -17.62 5.39
CA VAL A 511 -10.14 -16.92 6.63
C VAL A 511 -8.63 -16.97 6.79
N ARG A 512 -8.03 -15.80 6.95
CA ARG A 512 -6.59 -15.67 7.12
C ARG A 512 -6.16 -16.27 8.45
N ARG A 513 -5.20 -17.21 8.40
CA ARG A 513 -4.71 -17.91 9.60
C ARG A 513 -3.77 -17.06 10.46
N ARG A 514 -2.94 -16.22 9.82
CA ARG A 514 -1.97 -15.36 10.51
C ARG A 514 -2.42 -13.91 10.44
N PRO A 515 -2.61 -13.23 11.57
CA PRO A 515 -3.07 -11.85 11.55
C PRO A 515 -2.09 -10.97 10.77
N PHE A 516 -2.61 -9.93 10.13
CA PHE A 516 -1.79 -8.85 9.63
C PHE A 516 -1.05 -8.21 10.81
N VAL A 517 0.20 -7.81 10.56
CA VAL A 517 1.05 -7.23 11.59
C VAL A 517 1.70 -5.98 11.02
N SER A 518 1.76 -4.93 11.84
CA SER A 518 2.56 -3.76 11.50
C SER A 518 4.00 -4.20 11.23
N ARG A 519 4.64 -3.59 10.25
CA ARG A 519 6.05 -3.82 9.97
C ARG A 519 6.86 -2.57 10.30
N PRO A 520 8.10 -2.75 10.77
CA PRO A 520 8.98 -1.63 11.01
C PRO A 520 9.17 -0.82 9.72
N GLY A 521 9.02 0.50 9.86
CA GLY A 521 9.35 1.45 8.81
C GLY A 521 10.85 1.72 8.73
N ILE A 522 11.19 2.98 8.51
CA ILE A 522 12.56 3.45 8.73
C ILE A 522 12.85 3.24 10.22
N ARG A 523 13.81 2.37 10.56
CA ARG A 523 14.37 2.26 11.90
C ARG A 523 15.85 2.57 11.82
N LEU A 524 16.28 3.64 12.50
CA LEU A 524 17.66 4.13 12.41
C LEU A 524 18.65 3.22 13.14
N ASP A 525 18.21 2.54 14.19
CA ASP A 525 19.02 1.57 14.93
C ASP A 525 18.12 0.55 15.68
N PRO A 526 18.55 -0.72 15.83
CA PRO A 526 17.91 -1.65 16.76
C PRO A 526 17.90 -1.13 18.21
N ASP A 527 18.91 -0.39 18.64
CA ASP A 527 18.93 0.25 19.96
C ASP A 527 18.24 1.61 19.92
N MET A 528 17.17 1.81 20.69
CA MET A 528 16.40 3.06 20.66
C MET A 528 17.23 4.28 21.05
N SER A 529 18.14 4.14 22.01
CA SER A 529 19.05 5.22 22.42
C SER A 529 19.97 5.66 21.28
N ARG A 530 20.58 4.71 20.55
CA ARG A 530 21.36 5.01 19.33
C ARG A 530 20.48 5.55 18.21
N ALA A 531 19.26 5.06 18.08
CA ALA A 531 18.31 5.55 17.07
C ALA A 531 17.96 7.04 17.31
N ILE A 532 17.79 7.46 18.56
CA ILE A 532 17.59 8.87 18.93
C ILE A 532 18.83 9.70 18.61
N GLN A 533 20.04 9.19 18.88
CA GLN A 533 21.27 9.91 18.50
C GLN A 533 21.36 10.11 16.98
N LYS A 534 21.05 9.06 16.21
CA LYS A 534 20.99 9.10 14.75
C LYS A 534 19.90 10.04 14.24
N LEU A 535 18.76 10.12 14.92
CA LEU A 535 17.69 11.05 14.57
C LEU A 535 18.15 12.52 14.72
N GLY A 536 18.88 12.84 15.77
CA GLY A 536 19.53 14.15 15.92
C GLY A 536 20.58 14.43 14.83
N GLN A 537 21.40 13.44 14.46
CA GLN A 537 22.35 13.56 13.34
C GLN A 537 21.64 13.79 12.00
N LEU A 538 20.54 13.08 11.77
CA LEU A 538 19.71 13.20 10.57
C LEU A 538 19.20 14.63 10.41
N GLN A 539 18.64 15.21 11.47
CA GLN A 539 18.17 16.59 11.46
C GLN A 539 19.29 17.59 11.16
N ALA A 540 20.50 17.36 11.70
CA ALA A 540 21.66 18.19 11.39
C ALA A 540 22.02 18.12 9.90
N VAL A 541 22.09 16.92 9.31
CA VAL A 541 22.39 16.74 7.88
C VAL A 541 21.29 17.33 7.00
N ILE A 542 20.01 17.19 7.37
CA ILE A 542 18.88 17.79 6.64
C ILE A 542 19.01 19.32 6.57
N ARG A 543 19.44 19.97 7.66
CA ARG A 543 19.62 21.43 7.71
C ARG A 543 20.74 21.92 6.80
N ASP A 544 21.76 21.09 6.59
CA ASP A 544 22.89 21.41 5.72
C ASP A 544 22.60 21.11 4.23
N LEU A 545 21.53 20.35 3.95
CA LEU A 545 21.08 20.04 2.60
C LEU A 545 20.21 21.15 2.01
N PRO A 546 20.17 21.29 0.68
CA PRO A 546 19.50 22.42 0.01
C PRO A 546 17.96 22.36 0.03
N GLY A 547 17.34 21.28 0.53
CA GLY A 547 15.88 21.13 0.61
C GLY A 547 15.13 21.10 -0.73
N ARG A 548 15.83 20.83 -1.85
CA ARG A 548 15.25 20.90 -3.22
C ARG A 548 14.48 19.67 -3.67
N ASP A 549 14.69 18.53 -3.01
CA ASP A 549 14.08 17.23 -3.31
C ASP A 549 14.09 16.83 -4.80
N CYS A 550 15.11 17.27 -5.53
CA CYS A 550 15.20 17.14 -6.99
C CYS A 550 15.66 15.76 -7.50
N GLY A 551 15.99 14.82 -6.62
CA GLY A 551 16.48 13.50 -7.01
C GLY A 551 17.93 13.45 -7.54
N ALA A 552 18.62 14.58 -7.71
CA ALA A 552 19.88 14.66 -8.46
C ALA A 552 21.00 13.74 -7.92
N CYS A 553 21.09 13.59 -6.61
CA CYS A 553 22.05 12.71 -5.92
C CYS A 553 21.67 11.22 -5.97
N GLY A 554 20.52 10.86 -6.53
CA GLY A 554 20.06 9.48 -6.56
C GLY A 554 19.18 9.04 -5.39
N ALA A 555 18.88 9.95 -4.46
CA ALA A 555 17.88 9.76 -3.40
C ALA A 555 16.63 10.62 -3.71
N PRO A 556 15.41 10.14 -3.39
CA PRO A 556 14.17 10.82 -3.77
C PRO A 556 13.98 12.18 -3.10
N THR A 557 14.48 12.36 -1.88
CA THR A 557 14.39 13.60 -1.10
C THR A 557 15.71 13.89 -0.39
N CYS A 558 15.90 15.14 0.06
CA CYS A 558 17.03 15.52 0.90
C CYS A 558 17.00 14.74 2.21
N ALA A 559 15.81 14.51 2.79
CA ALA A 559 15.66 13.67 3.96
C ALA A 559 16.10 12.22 3.70
N ALA A 560 15.77 11.65 2.54
CA ALA A 560 16.22 10.31 2.16
C ALA A 560 17.73 10.22 1.94
N LEU A 561 18.37 11.27 1.40
CA LEU A 561 19.83 11.34 1.34
C LEU A 561 20.43 11.45 2.74
N ALA A 562 19.90 12.31 3.60
CA ALA A 562 20.36 12.44 4.98
C ALA A 562 20.27 11.13 5.75
N GLU A 563 19.18 10.38 5.55
CA GLU A 563 19.03 9.04 6.10
C GLU A 563 20.11 8.10 5.59
N ASP A 564 20.35 8.08 4.28
CA ASP A 564 21.42 7.26 3.71
C ASP A 564 22.80 7.63 4.29
N VAL A 565 23.06 8.92 4.57
CA VAL A 565 24.31 9.37 5.20
C VAL A 565 24.42 8.85 6.62
N VAL A 566 23.40 9.07 7.45
CA VAL A 566 23.39 8.63 8.86
C VAL A 566 23.45 7.12 9.00
N MET A 567 22.89 6.40 8.03
CA MET A 567 22.91 4.94 7.95
C MET A 567 24.18 4.38 7.29
N GLY A 568 25.15 5.23 6.93
CA GLY A 568 26.41 4.81 6.29
C GLY A 568 26.25 4.27 4.88
N ARG A 569 25.10 4.49 4.23
CA ARG A 569 24.82 4.10 2.85
C ARG A 569 25.30 5.13 1.83
N ALA A 570 25.52 6.39 2.22
CA ALA A 570 25.96 7.48 1.35
C ALA A 570 26.90 8.45 2.07
N GLU A 571 27.50 9.34 1.30
CA GLU A 571 28.18 10.54 1.81
C GLU A 571 27.39 11.79 1.43
N VAL A 572 27.49 12.83 2.26
CA VAL A 572 26.81 14.13 2.03
C VAL A 572 27.24 14.75 0.69
N GLY A 573 28.50 14.53 0.29
CA GLY A 573 29.07 15.01 -0.97
C GLY A 573 28.42 14.44 -2.24
N LEU A 574 27.53 13.43 -2.12
CA LEU A 574 26.74 12.96 -3.25
C LEU A 574 25.72 14.02 -3.72
N CYS A 575 25.38 14.99 -2.88
CA CYS A 575 24.58 16.14 -3.28
C CYS A 575 25.41 17.09 -4.16
N PRO A 576 25.05 17.27 -5.45
CA PRO A 576 25.83 18.14 -6.35
C PRO A 576 25.71 19.64 -6.01
N TYR A 577 24.84 19.99 -5.07
CA TYR A 577 24.61 21.37 -4.63
C TYR A 577 25.27 21.69 -3.29
N ILE A 578 25.93 20.72 -2.65
CA ILE A 578 26.78 20.99 -1.49
C ILE A 578 28.18 21.32 -1.98
N VAL A 579 28.60 22.55 -1.72
CA VAL A 579 29.97 22.98 -1.96
C VAL A 579 30.79 22.56 -0.73
N THR A 580 31.49 21.43 -0.83
CA THR A 580 32.56 21.15 0.14
C THR A 580 33.71 22.12 -0.14
N PRO A 581 34.25 22.85 0.86
CA PRO A 581 35.44 23.65 0.63
C PRO A 581 36.55 22.72 0.15
N ALA A 582 37.13 23.05 -1.01
CA ALA A 582 38.20 22.26 -1.60
C ALA A 582 39.33 22.10 -0.57
N VAL A 583 39.67 20.86 -0.25
CA VAL A 583 40.86 20.55 0.54
C VAL A 583 42.05 21.05 -0.28
N THR A 584 42.61 22.19 0.10
CA THR A 584 43.91 22.63 -0.41
C THR A 584 44.94 21.57 0.00
N PRO A 585 45.73 21.00 -0.92
CA PRO A 585 46.78 20.08 -0.55
C PRO A 585 47.87 20.86 0.21
N GLU A 586 47.85 20.79 1.53
CA GLU A 586 48.99 21.19 2.35
C GLU A 586 50.13 20.19 2.12
N GLY A 587 51.31 20.70 1.77
CA GLY A 587 52.55 19.94 1.89
C GLY A 587 53.31 19.63 0.60
N GLY A 588 53.37 20.56 -0.36
CA GLY A 588 54.45 20.56 -1.35
C GLY A 588 55.76 21.04 -0.70
N LYS A 589 56.59 20.10 -0.23
CA LYS A 589 57.99 20.40 0.14
C LYS A 589 58.71 20.96 -1.08
N GLU A 590 59.22 22.18 -0.96
CA GLU A 590 60.31 22.67 -1.79
C GLU A 590 61.49 21.70 -1.69
N VAL A 591 61.76 20.97 -2.77
CA VAL A 591 63.08 20.38 -3.00
C VAL A 591 63.80 21.35 -3.91
N ARG A 592 64.78 22.06 -3.34
CA ARG A 592 65.84 22.72 -4.09
C ARG A 592 66.66 21.63 -4.78
N ASP A 593 66.79 21.75 -6.10
CA ASP A 593 68.07 21.74 -6.81
C ASP A 593 67.94 22.56 -8.09
#